data_AF-A0A1G3A5N4-F1
#
_entry.id   AF-A0A1G3A5N4-F1
#
_cell.length_a   1.000
_cell.length_b   1.000
_cell.length_c   1.000
_cell.angle_alpha   90.00
_cell.angle_beta   90.00
_cell.angle_gamma   90.00
#
_symmetry.space_group_name_H-M   'P 1'
#
loop_
_entity.id
_entity.type
_entity.pdbx_description
1 polymer ?
#
loop_
_entity_poly.entity_id
_entity_poly.type
_entity_poly.pdbx_seq_one_letter_code
_entity_poly.pdbx_strand_id
1 'polypeptide(L)' 'MTDTASGRRCVTLPVGEILPLLADAVHSRRTWLRDFADDDLTISTDLYEVLLAYQHYRRPSA' A
#
# COMPACT_ATOMS: atom_id res chain seq x y z
N MET A 1 17.37 6.08 -11.43
CA MET A 1 18.41 5.38 -10.64
C MET A 1 17.72 4.89 -9.39
N THR A 2 17.11 3.70 -9.43
CA THR A 2 16.44 3.09 -8.29
C THR A 2 17.49 2.41 -7.42
N ASP A 3 17.97 3.14 -6.42
CA ASP A 3 18.88 2.61 -5.41
C ASP A 3 18.17 1.50 -4.63
N THR A 4 18.75 0.32 -4.68
CA THR A 4 18.19 -0.90 -4.10
C THR A 4 19.09 -1.31 -2.95
N ALA A 5 18.83 -0.81 -1.75
CA ALA A 5 19.61 -1.14 -0.55
C ALA A 5 19.52 -2.63 -0.11
N SER A 6 18.84 -3.52 -0.87
CA SER A 6 18.63 -4.94 -0.50
C SER A 6 18.87 -5.96 -1.63
N GLY A 7 19.32 -5.58 -2.83
CA GLY A 7 19.51 -6.54 -3.94
C GLY A 7 18.22 -7.18 -4.51
N ARG A 8 17.04 -6.75 -4.06
CA ARG A 8 15.75 -7.15 -4.61
C ARG A 8 15.40 -6.30 -5.82
N ARG A 9 15.02 -6.92 -6.95
CA ARG A 9 14.56 -6.17 -8.12
C ARG A 9 13.26 -5.44 -7.78
N CYS A 10 13.32 -4.12 -7.66
CA CYS A 10 12.16 -3.27 -7.45
C CYS A 10 11.67 -2.69 -8.79
N VAL A 11 10.37 -2.45 -8.88
CA VAL A 11 9.73 -1.75 -10.01
C VAL A 11 8.96 -0.55 -9.47
N THR A 12 9.00 0.57 -10.20
CA THR A 12 8.20 1.76 -9.89
C THR A 12 6.97 1.75 -10.78
N LEU A 13 5.79 1.91 -10.19
CA LEU A 13 4.52 1.94 -10.89
C LEU A 13 3.58 2.98 -10.25
N PRO A 14 2.66 3.57 -11.02
CA PRO A 14 1.66 4.50 -10.50
C PRO A 14 0.76 3.86 -9.44
N VAL A 15 0.40 4.63 -8.42
CA VAL A 15 -0.52 4.21 -7.35
C VAL A 15 -1.86 3.73 -7.92
N GLY A 16 -2.36 4.37 -8.98
CA GLY A 16 -3.59 3.99 -9.67
C GLY A 16 -3.56 2.62 -10.33
N GLU A 17 -2.38 2.08 -10.64
CA GLU A 17 -2.23 0.74 -11.21
C GLU A 17 -2.21 -0.34 -10.12
N ILE A 18 -1.55 -0.07 -8.99
CA ILE A 18 -1.40 -1.06 -7.90
C ILE A 18 -2.61 -1.15 -6.99
N LEU A 19 -3.30 -0.03 -6.69
CA LEU A 19 -4.42 -0.02 -5.75
C LEU A 19 -5.57 -0.97 -6.13
N PRO A 20 -6.04 -1.04 -7.40
CA PRO A 20 -7.09 -1.98 -7.79
C PRO A 20 -6.69 -3.45 -7.59
N LEU A 21 -5.41 -3.78 -7.83
CA LEU A 21 -4.89 -5.14 -7.67
C LEU A 21 -4.86 -5.57 -6.20
N LEU A 22 -4.42 -4.67 -5.32
CA LEU A 22 -4.43 -4.92 -3.87
C LEU A 22 -5.87 -5.00 -3.33
N ALA A 23 -6.76 -4.11 -3.79
CA ALA A 23 -8.17 -4.13 -3.41
C ALA A 23 -8.85 -5.45 -3.82
N ASP A 24 -8.62 -5.92 -5.06
CA ASP A 24 -9.09 -7.23 -5.52
C ASP A 24 -8.51 -8.38 -4.68
N ALA A 25 -7.21 -8.35 -4.40
CA ALA A 25 -6.56 -9.38 -3.60
C ALA A 25 -7.16 -9.49 -2.20
N VAL A 26 -7.45 -8.35 -1.55
CA VAL A 26 -8.14 -8.30 -0.25
C VAL A 26 -9.56 -8.82 -0.36
N HIS A 27 -10.33 -8.35 -1.35
CA HIS A 27 -11.73 -8.77 -1.56
C HIS A 27 -11.84 -10.27 -1.84
N SER A 28 -10.92 -10.79 -2.65
CA SER A 28 -10.80 -12.19 -3.03
C SER A 28 -10.10 -13.06 -1.98
N ARG A 29 -9.72 -12.50 -0.82
CA ARG A 29 -9.01 -13.18 0.28
C ARG A 29 -7.76 -13.95 -0.18
N ARG A 30 -6.98 -13.37 -1.09
CA ARG A 30 -5.75 -13.97 -1.59
C ARG A 30 -4.73 -14.10 -0.47
N THR A 31 -4.14 -15.28 -0.34
CA THR A 31 -3.22 -15.59 0.77
C THR A 31 -1.84 -14.98 0.61
N TRP A 32 -1.39 -14.77 -0.63
CA TRP A 32 -0.06 -14.23 -0.95
C TRP A 32 0.17 -12.83 -0.36
N LEU A 33 -0.89 -12.06 -0.11
CA LEU A 33 -0.76 -10.71 0.47
C LEU A 33 -0.14 -10.75 1.87
N ARG A 34 -0.30 -11.87 2.59
CA ARG A 34 0.31 -12.07 3.92
C ARG A 34 1.83 -12.16 3.85
N ASP A 35 2.38 -12.57 2.72
CA ASP A 35 3.82 -12.70 2.52
C ASP A 35 4.53 -11.33 2.49
N PHE A 36 3.76 -10.25 2.36
CA PHE A 36 4.22 -8.85 2.31
C PHE A 36 3.79 -8.04 3.54
N ALA A 37 3.32 -8.69 4.61
CA ALA A 37 2.76 -8.00 5.77
C ALA A 37 3.79 -7.18 6.56
N ASP A 38 5.06 -7.59 6.51
CA ASP A 38 6.18 -6.94 7.19
C ASP A 38 7.01 -6.04 6.24
N ASP A 39 6.57 -5.88 4.98
CA ASP A 39 7.28 -5.05 4.00
C ASP A 39 6.91 -3.56 4.18
N ASP A 40 7.94 -2.70 4.12
CA ASP A 40 7.76 -1.25 4.19
C ASP A 40 7.21 -0.69 2.86
N LEU A 41 6.16 0.14 2.96
CA LEU A 41 5.60 0.88 1.83
C LEU A 41 5.91 2.37 1.97
N THR A 42 6.75 2.90 1.08
CA THR A 42 7.01 4.34 0.99
C THR A 42 5.97 5.01 0.08
N ILE A 43 5.24 5.98 0.63
CA ILE A 43 4.30 6.83 -0.09
C ILE A 43 4.66 8.31 0.08
N SER A 44 4.09 9.19 -0.74
CA SER A 44 4.24 10.63 -0.53
C SER A 44 3.53 11.07 0.76
N THR A 45 4.06 12.13 1.38
CA THR A 45 3.46 12.74 2.58
C THR A 45 2.00 13.13 2.34
N ASP A 46 1.70 13.75 1.20
CA ASP A 46 0.34 14.15 0.85
C ASP A 46 -0.64 12.97 0.82
N LEU A 47 -0.23 11.82 0.27
CA LEU A 47 -1.07 10.63 0.24
C LEU A 47 -1.25 10.04 1.64
N TYR A 48 -0.18 10.04 2.44
CA TYR A 48 -0.24 9.59 3.84
C TYR A 48 -1.24 10.42 4.66
N GLU A 49 -1.20 11.74 4.55
CA GLU A 49 -2.12 12.65 5.25
C GLU A 49 -3.59 12.40 4.85
N VAL A 50 -3.86 12.22 3.55
CA VAL A 50 -5.21 11.90 3.06
C VAL A 50 -5.71 10.55 3.62
N LEU A 51 -4.85 9.54 3.66
CA LEU A 51 -5.20 8.21 4.21
C LEU A 51 -5.47 8.27 5.71
N LEU A 52 -4.66 9.01 6.48
CA LEU A 52 -4.90 9.24 7.90
C LEU A 52 -6.25 9.92 8.13
N ALA A 53 -6.52 11.02 7.42
CA ALA A 53 -7.80 11.72 7.51
C ALA A 53 -8.97 10.76 7.20
N TYR A 54 -8.87 10.01 6.10
CA TYR A 54 -9.89 9.03 5.69
C TYR A 54 -10.14 7.95 6.76
N GLN A 55 -9.09 7.44 7.42
CA GLN A 55 -9.21 6.48 8.51
C GLN A 55 -9.93 7.07 9.72
N HIS A 56 -9.64 8.33 10.07
CA HIS A 56 -10.32 9.02 11.16
C HIS A 56 -11.81 9.22 10.88
N TYR A 57 -12.20 9.54 9.64
CA TYR A 57 -13.61 9.64 9.25
C TYR A 57 -14.34 8.29 9.20
N ARG A 58 -13.62 7.18 9.02
CA ARG A 58 -14.19 5.83 9.00
C ARG A 58 -14.38 5.21 10.37
N ARG A 59 -13.80 5.76 11.44
CA ARG A 59 -14.16 5.35 12.80
C ARG A 59 -15.49 6.03 13.16
N PRO A 60 -16.57 5.28 13.44
CA PRO A 60 -17.75 5.90 14.02
C PRO A 60 -17.30 6.56 15.32
N SER A 61 -17.63 7.84 15.50
CA SER A 61 -17.64 8.46 16.82
C SER A 61 -18.42 7.53 17.75
N ALA A 62 -17.74 6.92 18.71
CA ALA A 62 -18.35 6.08 19.73
C ALA A 62 -19.35 6.89 20.56
#